data_AF-A0A375IU97-F1
#
_entry.id   AF-A0A375IU97-F1
#
_cell.length_a   1.000
_cell.length_b   1.000
_cell.length_c   1.000
_cell.angle_alpha   90.00
_cell.angle_beta   90.00
_cell.angle_gamma   90.00
#
_symmetry.space_group_name_H-M   'P 1'
#
loop_
_entity.id
_entity.type
_entity.pdbx_description
1 polymer ?
#
loop_
_entity_poly.entity_id
_entity_poly.type
_entity_poly.pdbx_seq_one_letter_code
_entity_poly.pdbx_strand_id
1 'polypeptide(L)'
;MGQFDNVKFRHVMPDGYAGDGEDYQTKDLRFDMDMAYYEVDSSGRLIRTASDIGQPLGDVRFHYTLTIDAPAHTYALAFADGLLRTIHCFQTDRTVPFHAAT
;
A
#
# COMPACT_ATOMS: atom_id res chain seq x y z
N MET A 1 13.86 2.15 17.82
CA MET A 1 13.28 2.96 16.74
C MET A 1 12.66 1.96 15.78
N GLY A 2 11.33 1.94 15.68
CA GLY A 2 10.60 0.91 14.92
C GLY A 2 10.87 1.02 13.43
N GLN A 3 11.20 -0.11 12.82
CA GLN A 3 11.57 -0.25 11.41
C GLN A 3 10.28 -0.56 10.65
N PHE A 4 9.87 0.31 9.71
CA PHE A 4 8.63 0.20 8.94
C PHE A 4 8.94 0.23 7.44
N ASP A 5 8.17 -0.51 6.64
CA ASP A 5 8.25 -0.40 5.19
C ASP A 5 7.49 0.81 4.69
N ASN A 6 8.00 1.40 3.61
CA ASN A 6 7.35 2.54 2.96
C ASN A 6 6.59 2.06 1.71
N VAL A 7 5.34 2.48 1.60
CA VAL A 7 4.46 2.25 0.46
C VAL A 7 4.13 3.60 -0.16
N LYS A 8 4.46 3.74 -1.43
CA LYS A 8 3.94 4.82 -2.27
C LYS A 8 2.60 4.44 -2.85
N PHE A 9 1.63 5.34 -2.72
CA PHE A 9 0.31 5.17 -3.29
C PHE A 9 0.01 6.37 -4.18
N ARG A 10 -0.11 6.15 -5.50
CA ARG A 10 -0.28 7.23 -6.49
C ARG A 10 -1.73 7.61 -6.79
N HIS A 11 -2.69 7.03 -6.06
CA HIS A 11 -4.11 7.25 -6.31
C HIS A 11 -4.73 8.05 -5.17
N VAL A 12 -5.72 8.88 -5.49
CA VAL A 12 -6.46 9.65 -4.47
C VAL A 12 -7.23 8.68 -3.59
N MET A 13 -7.05 8.82 -2.28
CA MET A 13 -7.74 7.98 -1.31
C MET A 13 -9.25 8.28 -1.28
N PRO A 14 -10.07 7.36 -0.74
CA PRO A 14 -11.54 7.49 -0.78
C PRO A 14 -12.10 8.72 -0.05
N ASP A 15 -11.33 9.28 0.87
CA ASP A 15 -11.61 10.50 1.64
C ASP A 15 -11.11 11.78 0.93
N GLY A 16 -10.50 11.66 -0.25
CA GLY A 16 -9.93 12.77 -1.01
C GLY A 16 -8.49 13.09 -0.63
N TYR A 17 -7.86 12.34 0.27
CA TYR A 17 -6.45 12.54 0.61
C TYR A 17 -5.56 12.11 -0.58
N ALA A 18 -4.81 13.06 -1.13
CA ALA A 18 -3.93 12.83 -2.28
C ALA A 18 -2.52 12.37 -1.89
N GLY A 19 -2.16 12.43 -0.60
CA GLY A 19 -0.84 12.02 -0.10
C GLY A 19 0.32 12.70 -0.83
N ASP A 20 0.17 13.98 -1.21
CA ASP A 20 1.10 14.75 -2.06
C ASP A 20 2.55 14.71 -1.54
N GLY A 21 3.29 13.67 -1.94
CA GLY A 21 4.70 13.47 -1.62
C GLY A 21 5.00 12.75 -0.31
N GLU A 22 4.00 12.27 0.44
CA GLU A 22 4.22 11.53 1.69
C GLU A 22 4.17 10.01 1.46
N ASP A 23 5.19 9.32 1.95
CA ASP A 23 5.24 7.85 1.94
C ASP A 23 4.34 7.31 3.05
N TYR A 24 3.45 6.37 2.71
CA TYR A 24 2.67 5.66 3.71
C TYR A 24 3.55 4.60 4.38
N GLN A 25 3.39 4.39 5.67
CA GLN A 25 4.10 3.34 6.40
C GLN A 25 3.24 2.08 6.50
N THR A 26 3.81 0.90 6.26
CA THR A 26 3.10 -0.35 6.53
C THR A 26 3.11 -0.66 8.02
N LYS A 27 2.01 -1.21 8.52
CA LYS A 27 1.96 -1.79 9.88
C LYS A 27 1.99 -3.31 9.89
N ASP A 28 1.87 -3.95 8.74
CA ASP A 28 1.84 -5.40 8.64
C ASP A 28 3.26 -5.98 8.70
N LEU A 29 3.63 -6.51 9.87
CA LEU A 29 4.87 -7.25 10.19
C LEU A 29 5.11 -8.51 9.35
N ARG A 30 4.31 -8.77 8.30
CA ARG A 30 4.44 -9.95 7.43
C ARG A 30 5.56 -9.80 6.41
N PHE A 31 6.05 -8.58 6.21
CA PHE A 31 7.31 -8.31 5.54
C PHE A 31 8.39 -8.31 6.63
N ASP A 32 8.73 -9.50 7.12
CA ASP A 32 9.74 -9.71 8.16
C ASP A 32 11.03 -8.94 7.83
N MET A 33 11.29 -7.84 8.57
CA MET A 33 12.58 -7.13 8.67
C MET A 33 13.27 -6.71 7.36
N ASP A 34 12.58 -6.75 6.23
CA ASP A 34 13.13 -6.31 4.95
C ASP A 34 12.80 -4.84 4.80
N MET A 35 13.79 -3.95 4.80
CA MET A 35 13.57 -2.53 4.46
C MET A 35 13.28 -2.45 2.96
N ALA A 36 12.03 -2.68 2.61
CA ALA A 36 11.59 -2.72 1.23
C ALA A 36 10.68 -1.54 0.92
N TYR A 37 10.88 -0.97 -0.26
CA TYR A 37 10.03 0.08 -0.78
C TYR A 37 9.05 -0.55 -1.74
N TYR A 38 7.78 -0.23 -1.54
CA TYR A 38 6.70 -0.71 -2.37
C TYR A 38 5.96 0.45 -3.01
N GLU A 39 5.36 0.19 -4.16
CA GLU A 39 4.49 1.11 -4.87
C GLU A 39 3.23 0.34 -5.27
N VAL A 40 2.06 0.90 -4.97
CA VAL A 40 0.83 0.44 -5.64
C VAL A 40 0.70 1.23 -6.93
N ASP A 41 0.88 0.56 -8.05
CA ASP A 41 0.83 1.18 -9.36
C ASP A 41 -0.61 1.54 -9.78
N SER A 42 -0.75 2.20 -10.94
CA SER A 42 -2.07 2.59 -11.47
C SER A 42 -2.97 1.40 -11.84
N SER A 43 -2.40 0.21 -12.01
CA SER A 43 -3.14 -1.02 -12.27
C SER A 43 -3.62 -1.71 -10.99
N GLY A 44 -3.19 -1.21 -9.82
CA GLY A 44 -3.51 -1.77 -8.51
C GLY A 44 -2.60 -2.92 -8.09
N ARG A 45 -1.43 -3.09 -8.73
CA ARG A 45 -0.44 -4.10 -8.33
C ARG A 45 0.50 -3.53 -7.28
N LEU A 46 0.89 -4.37 -6.33
CA LEU A 46 1.93 -4.03 -5.36
C LEU A 46 3.29 -4.39 -5.96
N ILE A 47 4.06 -3.38 -6.32
CA ILE A 47 5.38 -3.49 -6.93
C ILE A 47 6.43 -3.21 -5.88
N ARG A 48 7.39 -4.12 -5.69
CA ARG A 48 8.58 -3.84 -4.91
C ARG A 48 9.60 -3.09 -5.76
N THR A 49 9.96 -1.88 -5.35
CA THR A 49 10.86 -0.97 -6.08
C THR A 49 12.28 -0.97 -5.51
N ALA A 50 12.44 -1.28 -4.22
CA ALA A 50 13.73 -1.51 -3.59
C ALA A 50 13.62 -2.50 -2.42
N SER A 51 14.73 -3.14 -2.05
CA SER A 51 14.89 -4.00 -0.87
C SER A 51 16.34 -3.98 -0.43
N ASP A 52 16.56 -3.80 0.87
CA ASP A 52 17.91 -3.79 1.44
C ASP A 52 18.51 -5.19 1.60
N ILE A 53 17.69 -6.25 1.61
CA ILE A 53 18.18 -7.65 1.72
C ILE A 53 18.21 -8.38 0.37
N GLY A 54 18.02 -7.66 -0.74
CA GLY A 54 18.14 -8.20 -2.09
C GLY A 54 16.98 -9.08 -2.53
N GLN A 55 15.78 -8.89 -1.95
CA GLN A 55 14.61 -9.59 -2.45
C GLN A 55 14.30 -9.20 -3.91
N PRO A 56 13.64 -10.09 -4.69
CA PRO A 56 13.26 -9.78 -6.05
C PRO A 56 12.41 -8.52 -6.14
N LEU A 57 12.82 -7.61 -7.02
CA LEU A 57 12.06 -6.42 -7.39
C LEU A 57 10.98 -6.78 -8.41
N GLY A 58 9.91 -5.99 -8.47
CA GLY A 58 8.78 -6.20 -9.39
C GLY A 58 7.49 -6.58 -8.68
N ASP A 59 6.56 -7.16 -9.43
CA ASP A 59 5.22 -7.52 -8.94
C ASP A 59 5.28 -8.61 -7.86
N VAL A 60 4.85 -8.27 -6.66
CA VAL A 60 4.82 -9.16 -5.49
C VAL A 60 3.68 -10.18 -5.60
N ARG A 61 2.68 -9.92 -6.46
CA ARG A 61 1.43 -10.69 -6.58
C ARG A 61 0.77 -10.91 -5.22
N PHE A 62 0.81 -9.86 -4.39
CA PHE A 62 0.33 -9.90 -3.01
C PHE A 62 -1.15 -10.28 -2.95
N HIS A 63 -1.52 -11.12 -1.99
CA HIS A 63 -2.86 -11.69 -1.88
C HIS A 63 -3.35 -11.66 -0.43
N TYR A 64 -3.43 -10.49 0.19
CA TYR A 64 -4.02 -10.32 1.53
C TYR A 64 -4.45 -8.86 1.72
N THR A 65 -4.82 -8.50 2.94
CA THR A 65 -4.97 -7.10 3.35
C THR A 65 -3.61 -6.52 3.74
N LEU A 66 -3.31 -5.31 3.27
CA LEU A 66 -2.16 -4.51 3.65
C LEU A 66 -2.66 -3.25 4.35
N THR A 67 -2.25 -3.06 5.60
CA THR A 67 -2.56 -1.85 6.36
C THR A 67 -1.47 -0.81 6.16
N ILE A 68 -1.87 0.38 5.73
CA ILE A 68 -0.97 1.52 5.53
C ILE A 68 -1.43 2.73 6.36
N ASP A 69 -0.46 3.48 6.87
CA ASP A 69 -0.68 4.67 7.66
C ASP A 69 0.06 5.87 7.07
N ALA A 70 -0.62 7.02 7.07
CA ALA A 70 -0.06 8.35 6.84
C ALA A 70 -0.41 9.24 8.05
N PRO A 71 0.16 10.44 8.20
CA PRO A 71 -0.18 11.33 9.30
C PRO A 71 -1.70 11.57 9.39
N ALA A 72 -2.32 11.10 10.48
CA ALA A 72 -3.78 11.14 10.72
C ALA A 72 -4.67 10.30 9.77
N HIS A 73 -4.09 9.55 8.83
CA HIS A 73 -4.83 8.73 7.86
C HIS A 73 -4.41 7.26 7.95
N THR A 74 -5.36 6.33 7.88
CA THR A 74 -5.09 4.88 7.95
C THR A 74 -6.01 4.19 6.97
N TYR A 75 -5.46 3.26 6.21
CA TYR A 75 -6.20 2.52 5.20
C TYR A 75 -5.88 1.04 5.25
N ALA A 76 -6.88 0.21 4.93
CA ALA A 76 -6.68 -1.21 4.66
C ALA A 76 -6.91 -1.46 3.16
N LEU A 77 -5.86 -1.93 2.49
CA LEU A 77 -5.83 -2.26 1.07
C LEU A 77 -6.08 -3.76 0.92
N ALA A 78 -7.21 -4.17 0.35
CA ALA A 78 -7.52 -5.59 0.15
C ALA A 78 -7.10 -6.05 -1.24
N PHE A 79 -6.12 -6.95 -1.31
CA PHE A 79 -5.64 -7.52 -2.57
C PHE A 79 -6.22 -8.93 -2.79
N ALA A 80 -6.62 -9.20 -4.03
CA ALA A 80 -6.99 -10.54 -4.50
C ALA A 80 -6.42 -10.76 -5.91
N ASP A 81 -5.90 -11.96 -6.15
CA ASP A 81 -5.19 -12.35 -7.39
C ASP A 81 -4.02 -11.44 -7.80
N GLY A 82 -3.37 -10.78 -6.82
CA GLY A 82 -2.28 -9.83 -7.08
C GLY A 82 -2.75 -8.41 -7.43
N LEU A 83 -4.05 -8.12 -7.32
CA LEU A 83 -4.65 -6.83 -7.64
C LEU A 83 -5.40 -6.25 -6.46
N LEU A 84 -5.28 -4.94 -6.26
CA LEU A 84 -6.05 -4.18 -5.30
C LEU A 84 -7.54 -4.20 -5.71
N ARG A 85 -8.40 -4.63 -4.79
CA ARG A 85 -9.85 -4.74 -5.01
C ARG A 85 -10.62 -3.66 -4.29
N THR A 86 -10.27 -3.41 -3.03
CA THR A 86 -10.95 -2.41 -2.22
C THR A 86 -9.98 -1.66 -1.34
N ILE A 87 -10.36 -0.43 -1.01
CA ILE A 87 -9.69 0.43 -0.04
C ILE A 87 -10.70 0.74 1.05
N HIS A 88 -10.37 0.36 2.28
CA HIS A 88 -11.12 0.77 3.47
C HIS A 88 -10.41 1.95 4.12
N CYS A 89 -11.14 3.05 4.33
CA CYS A 89 -10.68 4.26 5.01
C CYS A 89 -11.21 4.26 6.44
N PHE A 90 -10.30 4.18 7.42
CA PHE A 90 -10.69 4.10 8.83
C PHE A 90 -11.25 5.43 9.37
N GLN A 91 -10.85 6.56 8.78
CA GLN A 91 -11.31 7.91 9.19
C GLN A 91 -12.80 8.10 8.92
N THR A 92 -13.30 7.49 7.85
CA THR A 92 -14.68 7.65 7.36
C THR A 92 -15.51 6.37 7.52
N ASP A 93 -14.90 5.28 8.00
CA ASP A 93 -15.46 3.93 8.05
C ASP A 93 -16.05 3.48 6.70
N ARG A 94 -15.44 3.92 5.60
CA ARG A 94 -15.93 3.70 4.24
C ARG A 94 -15.01 2.75 3.49
N THR A 95 -15.61 1.74 2.87
CA THR A 95 -14.93 0.86 1.90
C THR A 95 -15.38 1.19 0.49
N VAL A 96 -14.44 1.39 -0.42
CA VAL A 96 -14.72 1.62 -1.83
C VAL A 96 -13.97 0.62 -2.71
N PRO A 97 -14.54 0.21 -3.87
CA PRO A 97 -13.80 -0.55 -4.86
C PRO A 97 -12.68 0.30 -5.45
N PHE A 98 -11.52 -0.33 -5.69
CA PHE A 98 -10.44 0.28 -6.44
C PHE A 98 -10.73 0.15 -7.94
N HIS A 99 -10.59 1.27 -8.65
CA HIS A 99 -10.69 1.32 -10.09
C HIS A 99 -9.33 1.72 -10.64
N ALA A 100 -8.70 0.81 -11.38
CA ALA A 100 -7.45 1.08 -12.06
C ALA A 100 -7.60 2.29 -13.00
N ALA A 101 -6.59 3.16 -13.03
CA ALA A 101 -6.58 4.26 -13.97
C ALA A 101 -6.38 3.69 -15.39
N THR A 102 -7.39 3.84 -16.25
CA THR A 102 -7.32 3.52 -17.69
C THR A 102 -6.33 4.39 -18.43
#